data_AF-A0A371I6B8-F1
#
_entry.id   AF-A0A371I6B8-F1
#
_cell.length_a   1.000
_cell.length_b   1.000
_cell.length_c   1.000
_cell.angle_alpha   90.00
_cell.angle_beta   90.00
_cell.angle_gamma   90.00
#
_symmetry.space_group_name_H-M   'P 1'
#
loop_
_entity.id
_entity.type
_entity.pdbx_description
1 polymer ?
#
loop_
_entity_poly.entity_id
_entity_poly.type
_entity_poly.pdbx_seq_one_letter_code
_entity_poly.pdbx_strand_id
1 'polypeptide(L)'
;MLQKKTWDGLEEAVFQENVELQAKDPTVPLYFDVIAGTSTGGIMTAMLTATNSSDTNFPLYTPREIVHFYKKNDPHIFNLFRYTYLRNIFIYYNETFLYNITCGLLKETPLRQTLVKVVVPTFDLKQLKPVIF
;
A
#
# COMPACT_ATOMS: atom_id res chain seq x y z
N MET A 1 13.53 16.02 15.05
CA MET A 1 13.78 16.93 13.90
C MET A 1 14.55 16.19 12.81
N LEU A 2 14.08 15.01 12.36
CA LEU A 2 14.82 14.14 11.42
C LEU A 2 13.92 13.35 10.44
N GLN A 3 12.75 13.88 10.06
CA GLN A 3 11.86 13.22 9.06
C GLN A 3 11.48 14.10 7.86
N LYS A 4 12.11 15.28 7.70
CA LYS A 4 11.79 16.20 6.59
C LYS A 4 12.75 16.12 5.39
N LYS A 5 13.60 15.10 5.31
CA LYS A 5 14.56 14.95 4.20
C LYS A 5 14.58 13.50 3.72
N THR A 6 13.68 13.15 2.81
CA THR A 6 13.87 12.01 1.89
C THR A 6 12.79 12.02 0.81
N TRP A 7 12.57 13.15 0.12
CA TRP A 7 11.88 13.19 -1.18
C TRP A 7 12.34 14.48 -1.87
N ASP A 8 13.11 14.39 -2.95
CA ASP A 8 13.50 15.57 -3.71
C ASP A 8 12.25 16.15 -4.38
N GLY A 9 11.93 17.41 -4.08
CA GLY A 9 10.65 18.03 -4.45
C GLY A 9 10.35 18.10 -5.96
N LEU A 10 11.35 17.86 -6.81
CA LEU A 10 11.19 17.73 -8.27
C LEU A 10 10.69 16.33 -8.67
N GLU A 11 11.16 15.25 -8.02
CA GLU A 11 10.64 13.90 -8.25
C GLU A 11 9.24 13.75 -7.69
N GLU A 12 8.95 14.36 -6.54
CA GLU A 12 7.58 14.37 -6.00
C GLU A 12 6.64 15.17 -6.90
N ALA A 13 7.05 16.33 -7.45
CA ALA A 13 6.21 17.08 -8.38
C ALA A 13 5.95 16.31 -9.69
N VAL A 14 6.97 15.69 -10.29
CA VAL A 14 6.83 14.93 -11.54
C VAL A 14 6.08 13.61 -11.33
N PHE A 15 6.30 12.94 -10.20
CA PHE A 15 5.52 11.76 -9.80
C PHE A 15 4.07 12.16 -9.51
N GLN A 16 3.83 13.24 -8.77
CA GLN A 16 2.47 13.72 -8.48
C GLN A 16 1.77 14.24 -9.74
N GLU A 17 2.47 14.86 -10.70
CA GLU A 17 1.88 15.37 -11.96
C GLU A 17 1.52 14.22 -12.91
N ASN A 18 2.44 13.27 -13.13
CA ASN A 18 2.17 12.08 -13.93
C ASN A 18 1.11 11.17 -13.29
N VAL A 19 1.18 11.01 -11.96
CA VAL A 19 0.12 10.35 -11.20
C VAL A 19 -1.16 11.15 -11.33
N GLU A 20 -1.23 12.47 -11.16
CA GLU A 20 -2.48 13.23 -11.24
C GLU A 20 -3.17 13.15 -12.61
N LEU A 21 -2.39 13.07 -13.70
CA LEU A 21 -2.90 12.87 -15.05
C LEU A 21 -3.45 11.45 -15.25
N GLN A 22 -2.77 10.42 -14.74
CA GLN A 22 -3.21 9.01 -14.81
C GLN A 22 -4.24 8.66 -13.71
N ALA A 23 -4.27 9.38 -12.61
CA ALA A 23 -5.02 9.07 -11.39
C ALA A 23 -6.48 9.49 -11.45
N LYS A 24 -6.86 10.27 -12.48
CA LYS A 24 -8.26 10.53 -12.80
C LYS A 24 -8.90 9.36 -13.54
N ASP A 25 -8.10 8.48 -14.13
CA ASP A 25 -8.59 7.30 -14.82
C ASP A 25 -8.67 6.12 -13.84
N PRO A 26 -9.89 5.72 -13.41
CA PRO A 26 -10.05 4.58 -12.52
C PRO A 26 -9.70 3.25 -13.21
N THR A 27 -9.51 3.23 -14.53
CA THR A 27 -9.24 1.99 -15.29
C THR A 27 -7.75 1.67 -15.43
N VAL A 28 -6.85 2.52 -14.91
CA VAL A 28 -5.39 2.29 -14.95
C VAL A 28 -4.96 0.86 -14.60
N PRO A 29 -5.52 0.19 -13.58
CA PRO A 29 -5.16 -1.20 -13.28
C PRO A 29 -5.40 -2.17 -14.46
N LEU A 30 -6.41 -1.90 -15.30
CA LEU A 30 -6.77 -2.71 -16.46
C LEU A 30 -5.79 -2.56 -17.64
N TYR A 31 -4.87 -1.59 -17.59
CA TYR A 31 -3.81 -1.46 -18.59
C TYR A 31 -2.69 -2.47 -18.41
N PHE A 32 -2.65 -3.14 -17.25
CA PHE A 32 -1.60 -4.08 -16.89
C PHE A 32 -2.17 -5.50 -16.79
N ASP A 33 -1.53 -6.46 -17.45
CA ASP A 33 -1.90 -7.87 -17.30
C ASP A 33 -1.60 -8.41 -15.90
N VAL A 34 -0.57 -7.84 -15.25
CA VAL A 34 -0.09 -8.23 -13.93
C VAL A 34 0.39 -7.01 -13.15
N ILE A 35 0.03 -6.92 -11.87
CA ILE A 35 0.52 -5.88 -10.95
C ILE A 35 1.23 -6.55 -9.76
N ALA A 36 2.47 -6.15 -9.50
CA ALA A 36 3.28 -6.71 -8.42
C ALA A 36 3.60 -5.66 -7.36
N GLY A 37 3.61 -6.06 -6.10
CA GLY A 37 3.84 -5.15 -4.99
C GLY A 37 4.44 -5.83 -3.76
N THR A 38 5.48 -5.22 -3.20
CA THR A 38 6.12 -5.69 -1.96
C THR A 38 5.96 -4.64 -0.86
N SER A 39 5.72 -5.06 0.39
CA SER A 39 5.53 -4.16 1.53
C SER A 39 4.38 -3.15 1.27
N THR A 40 4.62 -1.84 1.43
CA THR A 40 3.69 -0.76 1.06
C THR A 40 3.15 -0.92 -0.37
N GLY A 41 4.00 -1.35 -1.31
CA GLY A 41 3.59 -1.61 -2.69
C GLY A 41 2.58 -2.76 -2.81
N GLY A 42 2.63 -3.75 -1.91
CA GLY A 42 1.66 -4.83 -1.84
C GLY A 42 0.28 -4.35 -1.38
N ILE A 43 0.25 -3.41 -0.43
CA ILE A 43 -0.99 -2.74 -0.01
C ILE A 43 -1.55 -1.89 -1.15
N MET A 44 -0.71 -1.09 -1.82
CA MET A 44 -1.11 -0.31 -3.00
C MET A 44 -1.65 -1.19 -4.11
N THR A 45 -0.99 -2.33 -4.38
CA THR A 45 -1.45 -3.33 -5.35
C THR A 45 -2.86 -3.80 -4.99
N ALA A 46 -3.07 -4.22 -3.73
CA ALA A 46 -4.37 -4.69 -3.28
C ALA A 46 -5.46 -3.60 -3.36
N MET A 47 -5.14 -2.34 -3.03
CA MET A 47 -6.06 -1.21 -3.19
C MET A 47 -6.44 -0.94 -4.65
N LEU A 48 -5.47 -1.04 -5.57
CA LEU A 48 -5.68 -0.84 -7.01
C LEU A 48 -6.42 -1.99 -7.67
N THR A 49 -6.37 -3.21 -7.14
CA THR A 49 -6.90 -4.39 -7.84
C THR A 49 -8.11 -5.01 -7.16
N ALA A 50 -8.44 -4.64 -5.92
CA ALA A 50 -9.64 -5.11 -5.24
C ALA A 50 -10.89 -4.56 -5.93
N THR A 51 -11.91 -5.40 -6.14
CA THR A 51 -13.20 -5.00 -6.71
C THR A 51 -14.25 -4.83 -5.62
N ASN A 52 -15.23 -3.97 -5.86
CA ASN A 52 -16.45 -3.95 -5.06
C ASN A 52 -17.43 -5.01 -5.59
N SER A 53 -18.23 -5.60 -4.71
CA SER A 53 -19.25 -6.62 -5.04
C SER A 53 -20.37 -6.13 -5.97
N SER A 54 -20.48 -4.81 -6.19
CA SER A 54 -21.54 -4.21 -7.00
C SER A 54 -21.12 -3.87 -8.43
N ASP A 55 -19.83 -3.72 -8.72
CA ASP A 55 -19.33 -3.39 -10.06
C ASP A 55 -17.93 -3.97 -10.26
N THR A 56 -17.85 -5.03 -11.06
CA THR A 56 -16.64 -5.85 -11.23
C THR A 56 -15.59 -5.21 -12.14
N ASN A 57 -15.90 -4.09 -12.78
CA ASN A 57 -15.03 -3.46 -13.77
C ASN A 57 -14.22 -2.28 -13.21
N PHE A 58 -14.46 -1.90 -11.96
CA PHE A 58 -13.80 -0.76 -11.34
C PHE A 58 -13.05 -1.14 -10.05
N PRO A 59 -11.84 -0.59 -9.86
CA PRO A 59 -11.10 -0.81 -8.63
C PRO A 59 -11.76 -0.09 -7.48
N LEU A 60 -11.56 -0.62 -6.28
CA LEU A 60 -12.05 -0.02 -5.04
C LEU A 60 -11.38 1.33 -4.75
N TYR A 61 -10.15 1.52 -5.26
CA TYR A 61 -9.40 2.76 -5.13
C TYR A 61 -8.78 3.18 -6.46
N THR A 62 -8.95 4.46 -6.80
CA THR A 62 -8.15 5.14 -7.82
C THR A 62 -6.74 5.43 -7.32
N PRO A 63 -5.75 5.61 -8.21
CA PRO A 63 -4.41 6.02 -7.79
C PRO A 63 -4.42 7.32 -6.95
N ARG A 64 -5.37 8.23 -7.22
CA ARG A 64 -5.51 9.50 -6.48
C ARG A 64 -5.93 9.26 -5.04
N GLU A 65 -6.89 8.36 -4.84
CA GLU A 65 -7.39 8.01 -3.51
C GLU A 65 -6.31 7.28 -2.69
N ILE A 66 -5.43 6.51 -3.34
CA ILE A 66 -4.29 5.89 -2.67
C ILE A 66 -3.30 6.94 -2.18
N VAL A 67 -2.95 7.93 -3.00
CA VAL A 67 -2.11 9.06 -2.57
C VAL A 67 -2.75 9.79 -1.40
N HIS A 68 -4.06 10.07 -1.48
CA HIS A 68 -4.78 10.71 -0.39
C HIS A 68 -4.82 9.85 0.88
N PHE A 69 -5.01 8.55 0.73
CA PHE A 69 -5.00 7.57 1.81
C PHE A 69 -3.67 7.60 2.57
N TYR A 70 -2.54 7.55 1.86
CA TYR A 70 -1.24 7.63 2.53
C TYR A 70 -1.00 9.00 3.14
N LYS A 71 -1.29 10.11 2.44
CA LYS A 71 -1.17 11.46 3.03
C LYS A 71 -1.94 11.61 4.36
N LYS A 72 -3.12 10.99 4.46
CA LYS A 72 -3.95 11.03 5.66
C LYS A 72 -3.45 10.08 6.77
N ASN A 73 -3.00 8.89 6.41
CA ASN A 73 -2.72 7.82 7.36
C ASN A 73 -1.22 7.63 7.68
N ASP A 74 -0.31 8.25 6.92
CA ASP A 74 1.15 8.13 7.08
C ASP A 74 1.63 8.36 8.53
N PRO A 75 1.17 9.40 9.26
CA PRO A 75 1.59 9.62 10.65
C PRO A 75 1.13 8.52 11.61
N HIS A 76 0.09 7.76 11.26
CA HIS A 76 -0.45 6.67 12.06
C HIS A 76 0.17 5.32 11.68
N ILE A 77 0.37 5.08 10.37
CA ILE A 77 1.01 3.87 9.83
C ILE A 77 2.47 3.82 10.27
N PHE A 78 3.19 4.94 10.14
CA PHE A 78 4.59 5.05 10.48
C PHE A 78 4.79 5.78 11.81
N ASN A 79 3.85 5.62 12.75
CA ASN A 79 4.02 6.14 14.10
C ASN A 79 5.13 5.33 14.80
N LEU A 80 6.33 5.91 14.80
CA LEU A 80 7.52 5.31 15.39
C LEU A 80 7.49 5.49 16.90
N PHE A 81 7.31 4.39 17.63
CA PHE A 81 7.60 4.38 19.05
C PHE A 81 9.10 4.16 19.25
N ARG A 82 9.75 5.17 19.84
CA ARG A 82 11.11 5.02 20.34
C ARG A 82 11.06 4.58 21.80
N TYR A 83 11.54 3.38 22.05
CA TYR A 83 11.79 2.89 23.39
C TYR A 83 13.30 2.85 23.63
N THR A 84 13.75 3.56 24.66
CA THR A 84 15.16 3.60 25.06
C THR A 84 15.32 2.79 26.33
N TYR A 85 16.10 1.72 26.26
CA TYR A 85 16.49 0.92 27.43
C TYR A 85 18.00 0.77 27.41
N LEU A 86 18.66 1.26 28.46
CA LEU A 86 20.10 1.46 28.50
C LEU A 86 20.60 2.31 27.31
N ARG A 87 21.77 2.01 26.75
CA ARG A 87 22.37 2.68 25.58
C ARG A 87 21.77 2.26 24.22
N ASN A 88 20.75 1.40 24.21
CA ASN A 88 20.14 0.88 22.99
C ASN A 88 18.81 1.58 22.67
N ILE A 89 18.61 1.91 21.40
CA ILE A 89 17.36 2.47 20.86
C ILE A 89 16.61 1.35 20.15
N PHE A 90 15.40 1.08 20.59
CA PHE A 90 14.48 0.19 19.90
C PHE A 90 13.40 1.01 19.22
N ILE A 91 13.15 0.69 17.95
CA ILE A 91 12.14 1.35 17.12
C ILE A 91 11.05 0.32 16.87
N TYR A 92 9.83 0.63 17.28
CA TYR A 92 8.66 -0.20 17.08
C TYR A 92 7.60 0.57 16.30
N TYR A 93 6.83 -0.13 15.49
CA TYR A 93 5.66 0.41 14.80
C TYR A 93 4.40 -0.06 15.52
N ASN A 94 3.35 0.77 15.52
CA ASN A 94 2.04 0.33 15.98
C ASN A 94 1.37 -0.57 14.92
N GLU A 95 1.61 -1.87 15.01
CA GLU A 95 1.06 -2.86 14.09
C GLU A 95 -0.48 -2.90 14.05
N THR A 96 -1.14 -2.56 15.16
CA THR A 96 -2.60 -2.61 15.28
C THR A 96 -3.29 -1.68 14.29
N PHE A 97 -2.73 -0.49 14.04
CA PHE A 97 -3.34 0.46 13.11
C PHE A 97 -3.26 -0.05 11.66
N LEU A 98 -2.09 -0.55 11.26
CA LEU A 98 -1.88 -1.08 9.92
C LEU A 98 -2.72 -2.34 9.67
N TYR A 99 -2.83 -3.22 10.67
CA TYR A 99 -3.70 -4.39 10.61
C TYR A 99 -5.16 -3.99 10.41
N ASN A 100 -5.69 -3.10 11.27
CA ASN A 100 -7.08 -2.68 11.19
C ASN A 100 -7.42 -1.98 9.86
N ILE A 101 -6.52 -1.13 9.37
CA ILE A 101 -6.77 -0.40 8.12
C ILE A 101 -6.74 -1.37 6.93
N THR A 102 -5.81 -2.31 6.87
CA THR A 102 -5.76 -3.31 5.79
C THR A 102 -6.96 -4.26 5.81
N CYS A 103 -7.44 -4.68 6.99
CA CYS A 103 -8.70 -5.43 7.13
C CYS A 103 -9.90 -4.63 6.63
N GLY A 104 -9.97 -3.33 6.94
CA GLY A 104 -11.05 -2.46 6.47
C GLY A 104 -11.03 -2.21 4.96
N LEU A 105 -9.83 -2.08 4.37
CA LEU A 105 -9.61 -1.85 2.94
C LEU A 105 -9.99 -3.07 2.10
N LEU A 106 -9.57 -4.27 2.54
CA LEU A 106 -9.68 -5.49 1.74
C LEU A 106 -10.89 -6.36 2.10
N LYS A 107 -11.54 -6.09 3.23
CA LYS A 107 -12.68 -6.85 3.76
C LYS A 107 -12.43 -8.36 3.65
N GLU A 108 -13.35 -9.09 3.00
CA GLU A 108 -13.22 -10.52 2.72
C GLU A 108 -12.95 -10.80 1.23
N THR A 109 -12.44 -9.82 0.48
CA THR A 109 -12.19 -9.99 -0.96
C THR A 109 -11.03 -10.98 -1.18
N PRO A 110 -11.29 -12.17 -1.74
CA PRO A 110 -10.26 -13.15 -2.01
C PRO A 110 -9.41 -12.71 -3.22
N LEU A 111 -8.14 -13.11 -3.26
CA LEU A 111 -7.21 -12.79 -4.36
C LEU A 111 -7.74 -13.17 -5.75
N ARG A 112 -8.53 -14.24 -5.85
CA ARG A 112 -9.15 -14.66 -7.13
C ARG A 112 -10.17 -13.65 -7.70
N GLN A 113 -10.60 -12.67 -6.91
CA GLN A 113 -11.55 -11.63 -7.29
C GLN A 113 -10.85 -10.30 -7.61
N THR A 114 -9.53 -10.26 -7.71
CA THR A 114 -8.83 -9.06 -8.18
C THR A 114 -9.10 -8.82 -9.67
N LEU A 115 -9.14 -7.55 -10.09
CA LEU A 115 -9.34 -7.14 -11.49
C LEU A 115 -8.34 -7.76 -12.45
N VAL A 116 -7.10 -7.86 -12.00
CA VAL A 116 -5.95 -8.36 -12.74
C VAL A 116 -5.17 -9.33 -11.87
N LYS A 117 -4.24 -10.06 -12.48
CA LYS A 117 -3.35 -10.94 -11.72
C LYS A 117 -2.44 -10.10 -10.83
N VAL A 118 -2.27 -10.53 -9.59
CA VAL A 118 -1.39 -9.87 -8.63
C VAL A 118 -0.22 -10.77 -8.27
N VAL A 119 0.89 -10.15 -7.87
CA VAL A 119 2.05 -10.85 -7.30
C VAL A 119 2.46 -10.13 -6.03
N VAL A 120 2.19 -10.75 -4.87
CA VAL A 120 2.54 -10.19 -3.56
C VAL A 120 3.45 -11.16 -2.81
N PRO A 121 4.77 -10.99 -2.88
CA PRO A 121 5.72 -11.86 -2.21
C PRO A 121 5.78 -11.58 -0.70
N THR A 122 5.96 -12.64 0.07
CA THR A 122 6.28 -12.61 1.50
C THR A 122 7.22 -13.76 1.87
N PHE A 123 7.64 -13.82 3.14
CA PHE A 123 8.49 -14.88 3.66
C PHE A 123 7.86 -15.54 4.89
N ASP A 124 7.62 -16.84 4.83
CA ASP A 124 7.11 -17.60 5.97
C ASP A 124 8.29 -18.02 6.86
N LEU A 125 8.38 -17.40 8.04
CA LEU A 125 9.42 -17.70 9.03
C LEU A 125 9.29 -19.10 9.66
N LYS A 126 8.09 -19.69 9.70
CA LYS A 126 7.90 -21.04 10.24
C LYS A 126 8.42 -22.10 9.28
N GLN A 127 8.15 -21.89 7.98
CA GLN A 127 8.57 -22.81 6.92
C GLN A 127 9.94 -22.46 6.32
N LEU A 128 10.49 -21.30 6.70
CA LEU A 128 11.76 -20.76 6.20
C LEU A 128 11.82 -20.70 4.67
N LYS A 129 10.72 -20.31 4.02
CA LYS A 129 10.61 -20.26 2.56
C LYS A 129 9.79 -19.06 2.08
N PRO A 130 10.04 -18.55 0.86
CA PRO A 130 9.20 -17.54 0.26
C PRO A 130 7.79 -18.10 -0.01
N VAL A 131 6.79 -17.25 0.16
CA VAL A 131 5.40 -17.50 -0.24
C VAL A 131 4.99 -16.36 -1.15
N ILE A 132 4.44 -16.70 -2.31
CA ILE A 132 3.98 -15.72 -3.31
C ILE A 132 2.47 -15.91 -3.43
N PHE A 133 1.76 -14.81 -3.19
CA PHE A 133 0.32 -14.72 -3.36
C PHE A 133 -0.02 -14.12 -4.72
#